data_AF-A0A6P8T5E4-F1
#
_entry.id   AF-A0A6P8T5E4-F1
#
_cell.length_a   1.000
_cell.length_b   1.000
_cell.length_c   1.000
_cell.angle_alpha   90.00
_cell.angle_beta   90.00
_cell.angle_gamma   90.00
#
_symmetry.space_group_name_H-M   'P 1'
#
loop_
_entity.id
_entity.type
_entity.pdbx_description
1 polymer ?
#
loop_
_entity_poly.entity_id
_entity_poly.type
_entity_poly.pdbx_seq_one_letter_code
_entity_poly.pdbx_strand_id
1 'polypeptide(L)'
;MAETYPIQRETINDGTNVKVLKEEWPFLFEAAHLFDHASRLLGFSVQNKLAQELSKKEPGINNFLDTKGMKMGEGPVQLICGIVRYFKENPDHLFCKNEDSADAELSLPCTPCILIRGDHLFKIAVDQEVVNDHITSPIVALSYAFCLFYVCNIEYPKEMSLTLEFMQRVFFGVNPDRGSKAEMKGKKQHHIPPKLSKLVTELKEFDWHM
;
A
#
# COMPACT_ATOMS: atom_id res chain seq x y z
N MET A 1 19.54 7.24 -10.83
CA MET A 1 18.85 6.10 -10.19
C MET A 1 19.62 4.79 -10.32
N ALA A 2 19.98 4.32 -11.52
CA ALA A 2 20.59 2.99 -11.64
C ALA A 2 21.95 2.84 -10.93
N GLU A 3 22.82 3.83 -11.09
CA GLU A 3 24.18 3.83 -10.52
C GLU A 3 24.21 4.09 -9.02
N THR A 4 23.25 4.90 -8.53
CA THR A 4 23.14 5.27 -7.11
C THR A 4 22.32 4.30 -6.29
N TYR A 5 21.62 3.35 -6.92
CA TYR A 5 20.74 2.39 -6.25
C TYR A 5 21.43 1.60 -5.13
N PRO A 6 22.66 1.04 -5.31
CA PRO A 6 23.31 0.30 -4.24
C PRO A 6 23.58 1.16 -3.00
N ILE A 7 24.05 2.39 -3.20
CA ILE A 7 24.38 3.33 -2.12
C ILE A 7 23.09 3.77 -1.40
N GLN A 8 22.03 4.08 -2.16
CA GLN A 8 20.72 4.37 -1.58
C GLN A 8 20.20 3.23 -0.70
N ARG A 9 20.36 1.96 -1.15
CA ARG A 9 19.96 0.80 -0.36
C ARG A 9 20.77 0.63 0.92
N GLU A 10 22.08 0.89 0.86
CA GLU A 10 22.96 0.87 2.02
C GLU A 10 22.50 1.91 3.06
N THR A 11 22.37 3.18 2.66
CA THR A 11 21.93 4.26 3.54
C THR A 11 20.56 4.01 4.17
N ILE A 12 19.62 3.46 3.40
CA ILE A 12 18.28 3.10 3.90
C ILE A 12 18.36 1.95 4.92
N ASN A 13 19.11 0.89 4.60
CA ASN A 13 19.19 -0.30 5.44
C ASN A 13 19.94 -0.04 6.75
N ASP A 14 20.80 0.98 6.79
CA ASP A 14 21.45 1.47 8.01
C ASP A 14 20.48 2.20 8.97
N GLY A 15 19.21 2.38 8.58
CA GLY A 15 18.18 2.97 9.42
C GLY A 15 18.23 4.50 9.45
N THR A 16 18.84 5.13 8.43
CA THR A 16 18.86 6.58 8.29
C THR A 16 17.43 7.14 8.31
N ASN A 17 17.21 8.17 9.13
CA ASN A 17 15.91 8.83 9.25
C ASN A 17 15.44 9.42 7.91
N VAL A 18 14.13 9.40 7.65
CA VAL A 18 13.56 9.83 6.36
C VAL A 18 13.90 11.27 6.02
N LYS A 19 13.95 12.18 7.01
CA LYS A 19 14.31 13.58 6.78
C LYS A 19 15.69 13.71 6.15
N VAL A 20 16.68 13.00 6.72
CA VAL A 20 18.06 12.98 6.20
C VAL A 20 18.10 12.29 4.83
N LEU A 21 17.40 11.16 4.66
CA LEU A 21 17.29 10.50 3.36
C LEU A 21 16.70 11.41 2.27
N LYS A 22 15.74 12.26 2.61
CA LYS A 22 15.12 13.20 1.67
C LYS A 22 16.06 14.36 1.32
N GLU A 23 16.89 14.79 2.25
CA GLU A 23 17.92 15.81 1.99
C GLU A 23 19.04 15.27 1.10
N GLU A 24 19.51 14.03 1.34
CA GLU A 24 20.58 13.40 0.55
C GLU A 24 20.10 12.86 -0.80
N TRP A 25 18.90 12.29 -0.83
CA TRP A 25 18.30 11.63 -1.99
C TRP A 25 16.91 12.16 -2.31
N PRO A 26 16.74 13.47 -2.58
CA PRO A 26 15.42 14.08 -2.78
C PRO A 26 14.64 13.41 -3.92
N PHE A 27 15.34 13.06 -5.00
CA PHE A 27 14.74 12.37 -6.14
C PHE A 27 14.20 10.98 -5.79
N LEU A 28 14.65 10.31 -4.72
CA LEU A 28 14.06 9.04 -4.29
C LEU A 28 12.57 9.16 -3.98
N PHE A 29 12.14 10.35 -3.52
CA PHE A 29 10.76 10.66 -3.15
C PHE A 29 9.96 11.35 -4.28
N GLU A 30 10.55 11.50 -5.46
CA GLU A 30 9.77 11.82 -6.65
C GLU A 30 9.10 10.56 -7.18
N ALA A 31 7.81 10.67 -7.53
CA ALA A 31 6.96 9.53 -7.88
C ALA A 31 7.63 8.58 -8.89
N ALA A 32 8.10 9.11 -10.03
CA ALA A 32 8.74 8.31 -11.08
C ALA A 32 9.94 7.49 -10.56
N HIS A 33 10.79 8.12 -9.76
CA HIS A 33 11.99 7.50 -9.22
C HIS A 33 11.69 6.51 -8.08
N LEU A 34 10.74 6.84 -7.20
CA LEU A 34 10.28 5.88 -6.19
C LEU A 34 9.74 4.61 -6.87
N PHE A 35 8.94 4.75 -7.92
CA PHE A 35 8.39 3.59 -8.64
C PHE A 35 9.46 2.80 -9.37
N ASP A 36 10.45 3.45 -9.99
CA ASP A 36 11.61 2.76 -10.56
C ASP A 36 12.39 1.97 -9.49
N HIS A 37 12.60 2.58 -8.33
CA HIS A 37 13.29 1.96 -7.21
C HIS A 37 12.50 0.77 -6.66
N ALA A 38 11.20 0.92 -6.43
CA ALA A 38 10.33 -0.14 -5.95
C ALA A 38 10.20 -1.27 -6.98
N SER A 39 10.14 -0.95 -8.28
CA SER A 39 10.06 -1.95 -9.35
C SER A 39 11.31 -2.83 -9.41
N ARG A 40 12.49 -2.29 -9.08
CA ARG A 40 13.73 -3.07 -8.92
C ARG A 40 13.67 -4.02 -7.73
N LEU A 41 13.07 -3.60 -6.61
CA LEU A 41 12.90 -4.44 -5.42
C LEU A 41 11.86 -5.55 -5.62
N LEU A 42 10.71 -5.20 -6.20
CA LEU A 42 9.53 -6.06 -6.29
C LEU A 42 9.47 -6.89 -7.59
N GLY A 43 10.22 -6.48 -8.62
CA GLY A 43 10.28 -7.17 -9.91
C GLY A 43 9.10 -6.88 -10.84
N PHE A 44 8.26 -5.88 -10.55
CA PHE A 44 7.15 -5.46 -11.40
C PHE A 44 6.80 -3.97 -11.17
N SER A 45 6.13 -3.36 -12.14
CA SER A 45 5.60 -1.99 -12.00
C SER A 45 4.41 -1.97 -11.04
N VAL A 46 4.61 -1.41 -9.85
CA VAL A 46 3.59 -1.33 -8.78
C VAL A 46 2.32 -0.61 -9.25
N GLN A 47 2.46 0.54 -9.91
CA GLN A 47 1.31 1.34 -10.37
C GLN A 47 0.44 0.58 -11.38
N ASN A 48 1.05 0.10 -12.46
CA ASN A 48 0.35 -0.66 -13.50
C ASN A 48 -0.32 -1.90 -12.92
N LYS A 49 0.37 -2.62 -12.02
CA LYS A 49 -0.18 -3.82 -11.39
C LYS A 49 -1.38 -3.51 -10.51
N LEU A 50 -1.29 -2.47 -9.67
CA LEU A 50 -2.41 -2.05 -8.83
C LEU A 50 -3.62 -1.64 -9.68
N ALA A 51 -3.40 -0.82 -10.71
CA ALA A 51 -4.46 -0.36 -11.61
C ALA A 51 -5.18 -1.55 -12.28
N GLN A 52 -4.43 -2.51 -12.81
CA GLN A 52 -4.97 -3.71 -13.45
C GLN A 52 -5.77 -4.56 -12.47
N GLU A 53 -5.21 -4.91 -11.31
CA GLU A 53 -5.87 -5.79 -10.36
C GLU A 53 -7.09 -5.13 -9.71
N LEU A 54 -7.06 -3.82 -9.43
CA LEU A 54 -8.24 -3.10 -8.97
C LEU A 54 -9.34 -3.10 -10.02
N SER A 55 -9.04 -2.76 -11.28
CA SER A 55 -10.05 -2.76 -12.35
C SER A 55 -10.74 -4.11 -12.52
N LYS A 56 -10.01 -5.21 -12.29
CA LYS A 56 -10.52 -6.56 -12.37
C LYS A 56 -11.33 -6.98 -11.14
N LYS A 57 -10.83 -6.66 -9.94
CA LYS A 57 -11.32 -7.24 -8.68
C LYS A 57 -12.29 -6.35 -7.92
N GLU A 58 -12.30 -5.05 -8.21
CA GLU A 58 -13.14 -4.07 -7.54
C GLU A 58 -14.63 -4.46 -7.54
N PRO A 59 -15.25 -4.92 -8.65
CA PRO A 59 -16.66 -5.33 -8.63
C PRO A 59 -16.94 -6.49 -7.66
N GLY A 60 -16.12 -7.54 -7.70
CA GLY A 60 -16.29 -8.71 -6.83
C GLY A 60 -16.09 -8.38 -5.35
N ILE A 61 -15.05 -7.58 -5.05
CA ILE A 61 -14.79 -7.12 -3.68
C ILE A 61 -15.92 -6.20 -3.19
N ASN A 62 -16.40 -5.26 -4.01
CA ASN A 62 -17.50 -4.39 -3.64
C ASN A 62 -18.79 -5.17 -3.38
N ASN A 63 -19.12 -6.14 -4.24
CA ASN A 63 -20.29 -7.00 -4.04
C ASN A 63 -20.19 -7.76 -2.72
N PHE A 64 -19.03 -8.36 -2.44
CA PHE A 64 -18.77 -9.02 -1.16
C PHE A 64 -18.94 -8.07 0.03
N LEU A 65 -18.30 -6.90 0.00
CA LEU A 65 -18.38 -5.92 1.09
C LEU A 65 -19.81 -5.42 1.30
N ASP A 66 -20.59 -5.30 0.24
CA ASP A 66 -22.01 -4.93 0.30
C ASP A 66 -22.83 -5.98 1.06
N THR A 67 -22.61 -7.28 0.79
CA THR A 67 -23.27 -8.36 1.57
C THR A 67 -22.92 -8.35 3.06
N LYS A 68 -21.79 -7.73 3.43
CA LYS A 68 -21.35 -7.57 4.82
C LYS A 68 -21.75 -6.22 5.43
N GLY A 69 -22.38 -5.33 4.66
CA GLY A 69 -22.71 -3.96 5.07
C GLY A 69 -21.47 -3.08 5.29
N MET A 70 -20.38 -3.35 4.55
CA MET A 70 -19.06 -2.71 4.71
C MET A 70 -18.63 -1.88 3.49
N LYS A 71 -19.49 -1.72 2.48
CA LYS A 71 -19.19 -0.87 1.32
C LYS A 71 -19.15 0.60 1.76
N MET A 72 -18.07 1.31 1.41
CA MET A 72 -17.81 2.69 1.87
C MET A 72 -18.01 3.77 0.78
N GLY A 73 -18.28 3.37 -0.47
CA GLY A 73 -18.41 4.28 -1.61
C GLY A 73 -17.82 3.66 -2.88
N GLU A 74 -17.46 4.51 -3.84
CA GLU A 74 -16.81 4.10 -5.09
C GLU A 74 -15.33 4.50 -5.13
N GLY A 75 -14.56 3.74 -5.92
CA GLY A 75 -13.17 4.03 -6.22
C GLY A 75 -12.16 3.43 -5.24
N PRO A 76 -10.86 3.50 -5.59
CA PRO A 76 -9.81 2.73 -4.93
C PRO A 76 -9.71 2.97 -3.43
N VAL A 77 -9.77 4.23 -2.98
CA VAL A 77 -9.67 4.57 -1.56
C VAL A 77 -10.84 3.99 -0.77
N GLN A 78 -12.07 4.11 -1.28
CA GLN A 78 -13.25 3.59 -0.59
C GLN A 78 -13.27 2.06 -0.56
N LEU A 79 -12.79 1.41 -1.63
CA LEU A 79 -12.61 -0.04 -1.65
C LEU A 79 -11.66 -0.50 -0.53
N ILE A 80 -10.49 0.14 -0.40
CA ILE A 80 -9.54 -0.16 0.67
C ILE A 80 -10.16 0.13 2.05
N CYS A 81 -10.85 1.25 2.24
CA CYS A 81 -11.56 1.55 3.49
C CYS A 81 -12.58 0.48 3.87
N GLY A 82 -13.29 -0.09 2.89
CA GLY A 82 -14.21 -1.21 3.12
C GLY A 82 -13.49 -2.49 3.59
N ILE A 83 -12.32 -2.79 3.03
CA ILE A 83 -11.46 -3.91 3.46
C ILE A 83 -10.94 -3.68 4.89
N VAL A 84 -10.47 -2.47 5.21
CA VAL A 84 -10.05 -2.07 6.55
C VAL A 84 -11.17 -2.31 7.56
N ARG A 85 -12.38 -1.87 7.22
CA ARG A 85 -13.58 -2.06 8.04
C ARG A 85 -13.93 -3.53 8.24
N TYR A 86 -13.80 -4.36 7.19
CA TYR A 86 -13.99 -5.82 7.30
C TYR A 86 -13.01 -6.44 8.31
N PHE A 87 -11.73 -6.04 8.28
CA PHE A 87 -10.73 -6.54 9.22
C PHE A 87 -10.84 -5.95 10.64
N LYS A 88 -11.68 -4.91 10.81
CA LYS A 88 -11.79 -4.10 12.03
C LYS A 88 -10.48 -3.37 12.36
N GLU A 89 -9.78 -2.95 11.32
CA GLU A 89 -8.57 -2.13 11.39
C GLU A 89 -8.94 -0.64 11.38
N ASN A 90 -7.99 0.22 11.77
CA ASN A 90 -8.24 1.66 11.85
C ASN A 90 -7.71 2.37 10.59
N PRO A 91 -8.59 2.93 9.73
CA PRO A 91 -8.17 3.56 8.48
C PRO A 91 -7.25 4.76 8.66
N ASP A 92 -7.25 5.42 9.82
CA ASP A 92 -6.46 6.63 10.07
C ASP A 92 -4.93 6.36 10.06
N HIS A 93 -4.52 5.09 10.17
CA HIS A 93 -3.11 4.69 10.07
C HIS A 93 -2.59 4.64 8.61
N LEU A 94 -3.48 4.66 7.62
CA LEU A 94 -3.11 4.71 6.20
C LEU A 94 -3.72 5.92 5.48
N PHE A 95 -4.91 6.37 5.87
CA PHE A 95 -5.60 7.51 5.29
C PHE A 95 -5.85 8.58 6.36
N CYS A 96 -4.93 9.54 6.46
CA CYS A 96 -5.08 10.65 7.37
C CYS A 96 -5.99 11.72 6.72
N LYS A 97 -7.14 11.98 7.33
CA LYS A 97 -7.98 13.12 6.96
C LYS A 97 -7.51 14.32 7.76
N ASN A 98 -7.18 15.43 7.09
CA ASN A 98 -7.19 16.71 7.80
C ASN A 98 -8.59 17.29 7.66
N GLU A 99 -9.18 17.68 8.78
CA GLU A 99 -10.02 18.86 8.75
C GLU A 99 -9.09 20.06 8.58
N ASP A 100 -9.48 21.02 7.74
CA ASP A 100 -8.73 22.26 7.45
C ASP A 100 -8.66 23.20 8.67
N SER A 101 -8.27 22.70 9.84
CA SER A 101 -7.93 23.53 10.98
C SER A 101 -6.45 23.91 10.86
N ALA A 102 -6.20 25.20 10.73
CA ALA A 102 -4.87 25.80 10.60
C ALA A 102 -3.94 25.57 11.82
N ASP A 103 -4.43 24.89 12.87
CA ASP A 103 -3.78 24.74 14.18
C ASP A 103 -3.64 23.28 14.65
N ALA A 104 -4.08 22.28 13.90
CA ALA A 104 -3.80 20.89 14.23
C ALA A 104 -2.43 20.49 13.64
N GLU A 105 -1.38 20.58 14.45
CA GLU A 105 -0.18 19.76 14.25
C GLU A 105 -0.63 18.30 14.24
N LEU A 106 -0.98 17.75 13.07
CA LEU A 106 -1.25 16.32 12.96
C LEU A 106 0.04 15.61 13.37
N SER A 107 -0.02 14.80 14.43
CA SER A 107 1.01 13.81 14.68
C SER A 107 0.95 12.79 13.56
N LEU A 108 1.73 13.01 12.50
CA LEU A 108 1.78 12.10 11.37
C LEU A 108 2.31 10.73 11.85
N PRO A 109 1.79 9.61 11.31
CA PRO A 109 2.33 8.29 11.64
C PRO A 109 3.81 8.17 11.28
N CYS A 110 4.53 7.31 12.02
CA CYS A 110 5.89 6.91 11.63
C CYS A 110 5.88 6.02 10.38
N THR A 111 4.76 5.35 10.10
CA THR A 111 4.59 4.49 8.93
C THR A 111 4.03 5.27 7.73
N PRO A 112 4.25 4.81 6.49
CA PRO A 112 3.67 5.42 5.30
C PRO A 112 2.16 5.64 5.41
N CYS A 113 1.72 6.86 5.12
CA CYS A 113 0.31 7.24 5.13
C CYS A 113 -0.01 8.26 4.02
N ILE A 114 -1.30 8.36 3.69
CA ILE A 114 -1.85 9.20 2.63
C ILE A 114 -2.72 10.25 3.29
N LEU A 115 -2.37 11.52 3.07
CA LEU A 115 -3.16 12.66 3.47
C LEU A 115 -4.08 13.07 2.32
N ILE A 116 -5.38 12.97 2.53
CA ILE A 116 -6.39 13.33 1.51
C ILE A 116 -6.76 14.80 1.71
N ARG A 117 -6.54 15.65 0.69
CA ARG A 117 -6.79 17.11 0.72
C ARG A 117 -7.91 17.54 -0.26
N GLY A 118 -8.62 16.58 -0.83
CA GLY A 118 -9.68 16.77 -1.80
C GLY A 118 -9.81 15.54 -2.71
N ASP A 119 -10.67 15.61 -3.72
CA ASP A 119 -10.96 14.45 -4.59
C ASP A 119 -9.74 13.97 -5.41
N HIS A 120 -8.83 14.89 -5.74
CA HIS A 120 -7.68 14.65 -6.60
C HIS A 120 -6.39 15.28 -6.06
N LEU A 121 -6.28 15.48 -4.76
CA LEU A 121 -5.05 16.01 -4.15
C LEU A 121 -4.67 15.19 -2.93
N PHE A 122 -3.51 14.53 -3.03
CA PHE A 122 -2.96 13.65 -2.02
C PHE A 122 -1.54 14.10 -1.68
N LYS A 123 -1.24 14.10 -0.38
CA LYS A 123 0.14 14.16 0.11
C LYS A 123 0.50 12.82 0.71
N ILE A 124 1.76 12.41 0.58
CA ILE A 124 2.28 11.19 1.16
C ILE A 124 3.26 11.57 2.25
N ALA A 125 3.11 10.96 3.42
CA ALA A 125 4.02 11.11 4.52
C ALA A 125 4.53 9.76 5.01
N VAL A 126 5.72 9.77 5.59
CA VAL A 126 6.34 8.64 6.27
C VAL A 126 7.33 9.19 7.28
N ASP A 127 7.46 8.53 8.43
CA ASP A 127 8.35 8.96 9.51
C ASP A 127 8.13 10.43 9.92
N GLN A 128 6.85 10.81 10.06
CA GLN A 128 6.40 12.16 10.38
C GLN A 128 6.73 13.26 9.35
N GLU A 129 7.31 12.92 8.21
CA GLU A 129 7.71 13.86 7.17
C GLU A 129 6.82 13.74 5.93
N VAL A 130 6.34 14.87 5.39
CA VAL A 130 5.68 14.88 4.07
C VAL A 130 6.75 14.72 3.00
N VAL A 131 6.74 13.60 2.30
CA VAL A 131 7.76 13.25 1.31
C VAL A 131 7.37 13.61 -0.12
N ASN A 132 6.08 13.65 -0.43
CA ASN A 132 5.56 14.14 -1.71
C ASN A 132 4.18 14.78 -1.50
N ASP A 133 3.93 15.95 -2.08
CA ASP A 133 2.74 16.77 -1.80
C ASP A 133 1.89 17.10 -3.04
N HIS A 134 2.23 16.53 -4.20
CA HIS A 134 1.67 16.88 -5.49
C HIS A 134 1.13 15.65 -6.25
N ILE A 135 0.65 14.63 -5.51
CA ILE A 135 0.01 13.46 -6.09
C ILE A 135 -1.45 13.74 -6.40
N THR A 136 -1.88 13.48 -7.64
CA THR A 136 -3.23 13.80 -8.11
C THR A 136 -4.11 12.60 -8.43
N SER A 137 -3.57 11.38 -8.29
CA SER A 137 -4.28 10.14 -8.59
C SER A 137 -4.33 9.22 -7.37
N PRO A 138 -5.51 8.66 -7.02
CA PRO A 138 -5.64 7.74 -5.89
C PRO A 138 -4.84 6.44 -6.11
N ILE A 139 -4.74 5.97 -7.35
CA ILE A 139 -3.91 4.79 -7.69
C ILE A 139 -2.44 5.10 -7.43
N VAL A 140 -1.98 6.29 -7.83
CA VAL A 140 -0.61 6.73 -7.59
C VAL A 140 -0.35 6.86 -6.10
N ALA A 141 -1.28 7.47 -5.34
CA ALA A 141 -1.15 7.63 -3.90
C ALA A 141 -1.06 6.29 -3.16
N LEU A 142 -1.97 5.34 -3.46
CA LEU A 142 -1.96 3.99 -2.90
C LEU A 142 -0.67 3.23 -3.26
N SER A 143 -0.26 3.31 -4.52
CA SER A 143 0.98 2.68 -4.99
C SER A 143 2.20 3.27 -4.29
N TYR A 144 2.24 4.60 -4.14
CA TYR A 144 3.36 5.31 -3.52
C TYR A 144 3.49 4.90 -2.05
N ALA A 145 2.40 4.96 -1.28
CA ALA A 145 2.40 4.55 0.13
C ALA A 145 2.80 3.07 0.28
N PHE A 146 2.30 2.18 -0.58
CA PHE A 146 2.72 0.78 -0.60
C PHE A 146 4.22 0.61 -0.90
N CYS A 147 4.74 1.34 -1.89
CA CYS A 147 6.16 1.32 -2.25
C CYS A 147 7.06 1.71 -1.07
N LEU A 148 6.68 2.73 -0.29
CA LEU A 148 7.49 3.21 0.83
C LEU A 148 7.75 2.13 1.90
N PHE A 149 6.84 1.18 2.12
CA PHE A 149 7.11 0.07 3.03
C PHE A 149 8.32 -0.78 2.59
N TYR A 150 8.50 -0.97 1.28
CA TYR A 150 9.64 -1.73 0.75
C TYR A 150 10.86 -0.85 0.52
N VAL A 151 10.66 0.35 -0.04
CA VAL A 151 11.74 1.28 -0.33
C VAL A 151 12.38 1.74 0.97
N CYS A 152 11.65 2.10 2.02
CA CYS A 152 12.22 2.52 3.30
C CYS A 152 12.45 1.35 4.27
N ASN A 153 12.19 0.10 3.88
CA ASN A 153 12.32 -1.09 4.72
C ASN A 153 11.54 -0.97 6.05
N ILE A 154 10.26 -0.57 5.96
CA ILE A 154 9.38 -0.33 7.11
C ILE A 154 8.42 -1.50 7.26
N GLU A 155 8.28 -2.02 8.47
CA GLU A 155 7.29 -3.05 8.80
C GLU A 155 5.86 -2.50 8.74
N TYR A 156 4.91 -3.34 8.37
CA TYR A 156 3.50 -2.96 8.41
C TYR A 156 3.06 -2.70 9.86
N PRO A 157 2.37 -1.58 10.15
CA PRO A 157 1.83 -1.32 11.47
C PRO A 157 0.79 -2.38 11.82
N LYS A 158 0.72 -2.77 13.10
CA LYS A 158 -0.21 -3.82 13.59
C LYS A 158 -1.66 -3.45 13.29
N GLU A 159 -1.96 -2.17 13.34
CA GLU A 159 -3.27 -1.55 13.14
C GLU A 159 -3.78 -1.62 11.71
N MET A 160 -2.91 -1.92 10.73
CA MET A 160 -3.23 -2.08 9.30
C MET A 160 -2.62 -3.34 8.66
N SER A 161 -2.10 -4.25 9.49
CA SER A 161 -1.31 -5.39 9.04
C SER A 161 -2.09 -6.32 8.09
N LEU A 162 -3.36 -6.60 8.36
CA LEU A 162 -4.19 -7.48 7.54
C LEU A 162 -4.57 -6.83 6.21
N THR A 163 -4.90 -5.54 6.20
CA THR A 163 -5.22 -4.81 4.98
C THR A 163 -3.99 -4.69 4.07
N LEU A 164 -2.83 -4.32 4.62
CA LEU A 164 -1.60 -4.21 3.84
C LEU A 164 -1.14 -5.58 3.32
N GLU A 165 -1.26 -6.64 4.14
CA GLU A 165 -0.97 -8.01 3.70
C GLU A 165 -1.98 -8.49 2.63
N PHE A 166 -3.26 -8.11 2.74
CA PHE A 166 -4.26 -8.37 1.71
C PHE A 166 -3.88 -7.70 0.40
N MET A 167 -3.51 -6.41 0.41
CA MET A 167 -3.05 -5.71 -0.79
C MET A 167 -1.81 -6.38 -1.39
N GLN A 168 -0.82 -6.72 -0.55
CA GLN A 168 0.40 -7.42 -0.94
C GLN A 168 0.09 -8.72 -1.71
N ARG A 169 -0.79 -9.56 -1.18
CA ARG A 169 -1.10 -10.88 -1.75
C ARG A 169 -2.08 -10.82 -2.92
N VAL A 170 -3.13 -10.02 -2.81
CA VAL A 170 -4.27 -10.01 -3.74
C VAL A 170 -4.05 -9.07 -4.90
N PHE A 171 -3.54 -7.86 -4.67
CA PHE A 171 -3.31 -6.89 -5.75
C PHE A 171 -1.88 -6.96 -6.30
N PHE A 172 -0.88 -7.24 -5.46
CA PHE A 172 0.51 -7.24 -5.90
C PHE A 172 1.06 -8.63 -6.18
N GLY A 173 0.38 -9.69 -5.74
CA GLY A 173 0.85 -11.07 -5.92
C GLY A 173 2.22 -11.31 -5.29
N VAL A 174 2.57 -10.55 -4.26
CA VAL A 174 3.78 -10.73 -3.47
C VAL A 174 3.45 -11.74 -2.37
N ASN A 175 4.22 -12.83 -2.31
CA ASN A 175 3.95 -13.98 -1.43
C ASN A 175 2.50 -14.52 -1.55
N PRO A 176 2.00 -14.88 -2.75
CA PRO A 176 0.62 -15.30 -2.93
C PRO A 176 0.34 -16.67 -2.26
N ASP A 177 -0.92 -16.94 -1.96
CA ASP A 177 -1.38 -18.18 -1.29
C ASP A 177 -1.00 -19.46 -2.05
N ARG A 178 -0.79 -19.34 -3.37
CA ARG A 178 -0.24 -20.37 -4.25
C ARG A 178 0.64 -19.70 -5.30
N GLY A 179 1.95 -20.01 -5.30
CA GLY A 179 2.84 -19.62 -6.39
C GLY A 179 2.48 -20.37 -7.68
N SER A 180 2.50 -19.71 -8.84
CA SER A 180 2.09 -20.32 -10.10
C SER A 180 3.09 -21.33 -10.69
N LYS A 181 4.22 -21.60 -10.04
CA LYS A 181 5.22 -22.57 -10.52
C LYS A 181 5.85 -23.36 -9.36
N ALA A 182 5.51 -24.65 -9.31
CA ALA A 182 6.05 -25.72 -8.43
C ALA A 182 5.62 -25.62 -6.94
N GLU A 183 5.09 -26.65 -6.29
CA GLU A 183 5.80 -27.90 -5.94
C GLU A 183 7.32 -27.75 -5.71
N MET A 184 7.81 -26.56 -5.34
CA MET A 184 9.13 -26.44 -4.74
C MET A 184 9.03 -26.87 -3.27
N LYS A 185 9.12 -28.19 -3.07
CA LYS A 185 9.41 -28.81 -1.77
C LYS A 185 10.56 -28.06 -1.12
N GLY A 186 10.30 -27.35 -0.02
CA GLY A 186 11.35 -26.84 0.87
C GLY A 186 11.29 -25.37 1.29
N LYS A 187 10.45 -24.50 0.69
CA LYS A 187 10.27 -23.14 1.23
C LYS A 187 9.17 -23.15 2.31
N LYS A 188 9.50 -22.63 3.50
CA LYS A 188 8.54 -22.45 4.61
C LYS A 188 7.33 -21.71 4.06
N GLN A 189 6.16 -22.34 4.15
CA GLN A 189 4.90 -21.72 3.77
C GLN A 189 4.73 -20.49 4.67
N HIS A 190 4.69 -19.29 4.09
CA HIS A 190 4.47 -18.07 4.87
C HIS A 190 3.13 -18.20 5.59
N HIS A 191 3.12 -18.03 6.92
CA HIS A 191 1.91 -18.09 7.71
C HIS A 191 0.91 -17.04 7.19
N ILE A 192 -0.29 -17.49 6.82
CA ILE A 192 -1.38 -16.62 6.38
C ILE A 192 -2.32 -16.43 7.57
N PRO A 193 -2.59 -15.20 8.01
CA PRO A 193 -3.56 -14.96 9.07
C PRO A 193 -4.94 -15.56 8.72
N PRO A 194 -5.62 -16.28 9.64
CA PRO A 194 -6.89 -16.95 9.35
C PRO A 194 -7.97 -16.01 8.82
N LYS A 195 -8.03 -14.76 9.29
CA LYS A 195 -8.97 -13.74 8.80
C LYS A 195 -8.73 -13.38 7.33
N LEU A 196 -7.47 -13.25 6.92
CA LEU A 196 -7.10 -12.98 5.53
C LEU A 196 -7.45 -14.19 4.66
N SER A 197 -7.08 -15.40 5.09
CA SER A 197 -7.43 -16.63 4.37
C SER A 197 -8.94 -16.80 4.19
N LYS A 198 -9.73 -16.42 5.20
CA LYS A 198 -11.19 -16.42 5.12
C LYS A 198 -11.66 -15.44 4.05
N LEU A 199 -11.22 -14.17 4.09
CA LEU A 199 -11.61 -13.16 3.11
C LEU A 199 -11.26 -13.61 1.68
N VAL A 200 -10.03 -14.07 1.44
CA VAL A 200 -9.61 -14.51 0.10
C VAL A 200 -10.41 -15.72 -0.38
N THR A 201 -10.83 -16.60 0.52
CA THR A 201 -11.69 -17.75 0.17
C THR A 201 -13.11 -17.30 -0.16
N GLU A 202 -13.71 -16.45 0.67
CA GLU A 202 -15.05 -15.89 0.44
C GLU A 202 -15.07 -15.07 -0.87
N LEU A 203 -14.04 -14.27 -1.15
CA LEU A 203 -13.96 -13.49 -2.38
C LEU A 203 -13.94 -14.33 -3.66
N LYS A 204 -13.48 -15.59 -3.60
CA LYS A 204 -13.56 -16.48 -4.77
C LYS A 204 -15.01 -16.61 -5.22
N GLU A 205 -15.96 -16.74 -4.30
CA GLU A 205 -17.41 -16.87 -4.58
C GLU A 205 -18.00 -15.68 -5.35
N PHE A 206 -17.32 -14.54 -5.32
CA PHE A 206 -17.68 -13.31 -6.02
C PHE A 206 -16.81 -13.07 -7.27
N ASP A 207 -15.73 -13.84 -7.44
CA ASP A 207 -14.83 -13.88 -8.60
C ASP A 207 -15.25 -15.06 -9.52
N TRP A 208 -16.45 -15.02 -10.10
CA TRP A 208 -16.85 -15.91 -11.20
C TRP A 208 -17.35 -15.13 -12.42
N HIS A 209 -16.50 -15.14 -13.46
CA HIS A 209 -16.68 -14.68 -14.85
C HIS A 209 -16.47 -13.18 -15.16
N MET A 210 -15.21 -12.82 -15.43
CA MET A 210 -14.78 -12.38 -16.77
C MET A 210 -13.39 -12.94 -17.09
#